data_AF-M1PF07-F1
#
_entry.id   AF-M1PF07-F1
#
_cell.length_a   1.000
_cell.length_b   1.000
_cell.length_c   1.000
_cell.angle_alpha   90.00
_cell.angle_beta   90.00
_cell.angle_gamma   90.00
#
_symmetry.space_group_name_H-M   'P 1'
#
loop_
_entity.id
_entity.type
_entity.pdbx_description
1 polymer ?
#
loop_
_entity_poly.entity_id
_entity_poly.type
_entity_poly.pdbx_seq_one_letter_code
_entity_poly.pdbx_strand_id
1 'polypeptide(L)'
;MARYGQSFKDRAVARLLPPESVAVQTLARELSISAATLARWRAEALSQPVGERGWSAGARFEAVLSTVAMDEASKGAWCREHGVYPQTLEQWRTAALQALDEPEEVARQALREKKAERGRIKELERDLRRKEKALAEAAALLVLSKKLEAIFPKDEDA
;
A
#
# COMPACT_ATOMS: atom_id res chain seq x y z
N MET A 1 15.70 13.18 -11.20
CA MET A 1 15.69 11.78 -10.70
C MET A 1 14.73 10.98 -11.56
N ALA A 2 15.17 9.84 -12.10
CA ALA A 2 14.27 8.94 -12.83
C ALA A 2 13.12 8.52 -11.91
N ARG A 3 11.87 8.75 -12.33
CA ARG A 3 10.68 8.30 -11.61
C ARG A 3 10.43 6.84 -12.00
N TYR A 4 10.92 5.91 -11.18
CA TYR A 4 10.57 4.50 -11.30
C TYR A 4 9.14 4.29 -10.80
N GLY A 5 8.35 3.48 -11.50
CA GLY A 5 7.01 3.10 -11.04
C GLY A 5 7.10 2.25 -9.76
N GLN A 6 6.10 2.39 -8.87
CA GLN A 6 6.07 1.69 -7.59
C GLN A 6 6.15 0.16 -7.76
N SER A 7 5.38 -0.40 -8.68
CA SER A 7 5.37 -1.85 -8.98
C SER A 7 6.73 -2.39 -9.45
N PHE A 8 7.52 -1.56 -10.10
CA PHE A 8 8.87 -1.92 -10.53
C PHE A 8 9.87 -1.87 -9.36
N LYS A 9 9.77 -0.85 -8.50
CA LYS A 9 10.55 -0.75 -7.25
C LYS A 9 10.28 -1.97 -6.37
N ASP A 10 9.01 -2.34 -6.19
CA ASP A 10 8.61 -3.46 -5.33
C ASP A 10 9.17 -4.79 -5.84
N ARG A 11 9.13 -5.03 -7.16
CA ARG A 11 9.71 -6.24 -7.77
C ARG A 11 11.23 -6.28 -7.62
N ALA A 12 11.91 -5.16 -7.80
CA ALA A 12 13.36 -5.09 -7.61
C ALA A 12 13.74 -5.33 -6.15
N VAL A 13 13.00 -4.78 -5.20
CA VAL A 13 13.21 -4.99 -3.76
C VAL A 13 12.94 -6.43 -3.36
N ALA A 14 11.89 -7.08 -3.89
CA ALA A 14 11.57 -8.47 -3.60
C ALA A 14 12.74 -9.43 -3.92
N ARG A 15 13.43 -9.19 -5.05
CA ARG A 15 14.61 -9.99 -5.44
C ARG A 15 15.84 -9.75 -4.56
N LEU A 16 15.95 -8.57 -3.92
CA LEU A 16 17.05 -8.21 -3.02
C LEU A 16 16.86 -8.72 -1.58
N LEU A 17 15.67 -9.22 -1.26
CA LEU A 17 15.30 -9.73 0.05
C LEU A 17 15.10 -11.25 -0.03
N PRO A 18 15.03 -11.95 1.12
CA PRO A 18 14.61 -13.35 1.14
C PRO A 18 13.22 -13.50 0.47
N PRO A 19 12.99 -14.56 -0.33
CA PRO A 19 13.81 -15.78 -0.45
C PRO A 19 14.96 -15.71 -1.47
N GLU A 20 14.92 -14.81 -2.46
CA GLU A 20 15.92 -14.79 -3.55
C GLU A 20 17.29 -14.25 -3.12
N SER A 21 17.32 -13.22 -2.27
CA SER A 21 18.53 -12.61 -1.71
C SER A 21 19.63 -12.26 -2.74
N VAL A 22 19.23 -11.81 -3.93
CA VAL A 22 20.15 -11.47 -5.03
C VAL A 22 21.12 -10.36 -4.60
N ALA A 23 22.38 -10.49 -4.95
CA ALA A 23 23.39 -9.47 -4.68
C ALA A 23 23.05 -8.16 -5.42
N VAL A 24 23.15 -7.03 -4.71
CA VAL A 24 22.83 -5.68 -5.24
C VAL A 24 23.58 -5.39 -6.54
N GLN A 25 24.84 -5.83 -6.65
CA GLN A 25 25.67 -5.61 -7.85
C GLN A 25 25.25 -6.45 -9.06
N THR A 26 24.62 -7.59 -8.83
CA THR A 26 24.09 -8.45 -9.90
C THR A 26 22.82 -7.83 -10.46
N LEU A 27 21.89 -7.44 -9.57
CA LEU A 27 20.64 -6.81 -9.98
C LEU A 27 20.84 -5.42 -10.60
N ALA A 28 21.86 -4.67 -10.14
CA ALA A 28 22.25 -3.39 -10.72
C ALA A 28 22.63 -3.51 -12.20
N ARG A 29 23.41 -4.54 -12.55
CA ARG A 29 23.82 -4.83 -13.93
C ARG A 29 22.63 -5.30 -14.77
N GLU A 30 21.77 -6.14 -14.20
CA GLU A 30 20.60 -6.68 -14.90
C GLU A 30 19.57 -5.58 -15.24
N LEU A 31 19.23 -4.73 -14.27
CA LEU A 31 18.22 -3.68 -14.43
C LEU A 31 18.78 -2.36 -14.97
N SER A 32 20.10 -2.27 -15.17
CA SER A 32 20.79 -1.02 -15.54
C SER A 32 20.48 0.14 -14.56
N ILE A 33 20.42 -0.17 -13.27
CA ILE A 33 20.16 0.79 -12.17
C ILE A 33 21.42 0.89 -11.31
N SER A 34 21.73 2.09 -10.84
CA SER A 34 22.83 2.28 -9.90
C SER A 34 22.69 1.41 -8.64
N ALA A 35 23.76 0.73 -8.25
CA ALA A 35 23.82 -0.08 -7.04
C ALA A 35 23.43 0.72 -5.79
N ALA A 36 23.79 2.01 -5.74
CA ALA A 36 23.41 2.92 -4.66
C ALA A 36 21.88 3.10 -4.53
N THR A 37 21.16 3.16 -5.66
CA THR A 37 19.69 3.28 -5.65
C THR A 37 19.03 2.01 -5.14
N LEU A 38 19.50 0.84 -5.60
CA LEU A 38 19.02 -0.46 -5.12
C LEU A 38 19.35 -0.70 -3.64
N ALA A 39 20.55 -0.31 -3.20
CA ALA A 39 20.94 -0.38 -1.79
C ALA A 39 20.05 0.51 -0.91
N ARG A 40 19.72 1.72 -1.37
CA ARG A 40 18.78 2.62 -0.67
C ARG A 40 17.38 2.01 -0.57
N TRP A 41 16.86 1.44 -1.66
CA TRP A 41 15.54 0.79 -1.64
C TRP A 41 15.50 -0.45 -0.73
N ARG A 42 16.58 -1.24 -0.71
CA ARG A 42 16.73 -2.35 0.23
C ARG A 42 16.76 -1.86 1.68
N ALA A 43 17.52 -0.80 1.97
CA ALA A 43 17.60 -0.24 3.32
C ALA A 43 16.25 0.33 3.78
N GLU A 44 15.54 1.03 2.90
CA GLU A 44 14.18 1.55 3.14
C GLU A 44 13.21 0.40 3.46
N ALA A 45 13.22 -0.67 2.66
CA ALA A 45 12.40 -1.86 2.90
C ALA A 45 12.78 -2.61 4.19
N LEU A 46 14.05 -2.61 4.58
CA LEU A 46 14.50 -3.22 5.84
C LEU A 46 14.21 -2.35 7.08
N SER A 47 14.06 -1.04 6.89
CA SER A 47 13.75 -0.08 7.96
C SER A 47 12.27 0.01 8.30
N GLN A 48 11.40 -0.58 7.46
CA GLN A 48 9.98 -0.72 7.78
C GLN A 48 9.80 -1.75 8.92
N PRO A 49 8.90 -1.48 9.88
CA PRO A 49 8.66 -2.38 11.01
C PRO A 49 8.30 -3.78 10.52
N VAL A 50 8.78 -4.82 11.21
CA VAL A 50 8.77 -6.23 10.78
C VAL A 50 7.38 -6.77 10.38
N GLY A 51 6.28 -6.08 10.72
CA GLY A 51 4.95 -6.34 10.17
C GLY A 51 4.80 -6.10 8.65
N GLU A 52 5.76 -5.40 8.04
CA GLU A 52 5.84 -5.07 6.60
C GLU A 52 7.07 -5.66 5.91
N ARG A 53 7.75 -6.67 6.51
CA ARG A 53 8.54 -7.61 5.70
C ARG A 53 7.55 -8.47 4.95
N GLY A 54 7.06 -7.92 3.84
CA GLY A 54 5.89 -8.38 3.11
C GLY A 54 6.10 -9.78 2.55
N TRP A 55 5.79 -10.78 3.35
CA TRP A 55 5.53 -12.12 2.88
C TRP A 55 4.42 -12.01 1.83
N SER A 56 4.80 -12.05 0.56
CA SER A 56 3.86 -12.05 -0.56
C SER A 56 2.91 -13.24 -0.40
N ALA A 57 1.71 -13.17 -0.98
CA ALA A 57 0.78 -14.31 -0.92
C ALA A 57 1.44 -15.61 -1.42
N GLY A 58 2.27 -15.52 -2.47
CA GLY A 58 3.07 -16.63 -2.98
C GLY A 58 4.11 -17.13 -1.97
N ALA A 59 4.90 -16.22 -1.37
CA ALA A 59 5.91 -16.61 -0.38
C ALA A 59 5.29 -17.25 0.87
N ARG A 60 4.12 -16.77 1.31
CA ARG A 60 3.36 -17.39 2.41
C ARG A 60 2.93 -18.81 2.05
N PHE A 61 2.43 -18.99 0.84
CA PHE A 61 1.99 -20.30 0.36
C PHE A 61 3.16 -21.27 0.22
N GLU A 62 4.28 -20.84 -0.36
CA GLU A 62 5.51 -21.65 -0.45
C GLU A 62 6.07 -22.03 0.92
N ALA A 63 6.04 -21.12 1.90
CA ALA A 63 6.43 -21.40 3.28
C ALA A 63 5.54 -22.46 3.95
N VAL A 64 4.22 -22.40 3.72
CA VAL A 64 3.28 -23.40 4.22
C VAL A 64 3.55 -24.76 3.55
N LEU A 65 3.82 -24.78 2.24
CA LEU A 65 4.14 -26.00 1.51
C LEU A 65 5.48 -26.62 1.94
N SER A 66 6.52 -25.83 2.11
CA SER A 66 7.85 -26.31 2.50
C SER A 66 7.86 -26.92 3.90
N THR A 67 7.06 -26.36 4.81
CA THR A 67 6.99 -26.80 6.21
C THR A 67 5.97 -27.92 6.45
N VAL A 68 5.18 -28.33 5.46
CA VAL A 68 4.10 -29.32 5.66
C VAL A 68 4.62 -30.72 5.97
N ALA A 69 5.77 -31.10 5.41
CA ALA A 69 6.39 -32.41 5.57
C ALA A 69 7.50 -32.41 6.65
N MET A 70 7.76 -31.27 7.29
CA MET A 70 8.77 -31.14 8.33
C MET A 70 8.22 -31.63 9.68
N ASP A 71 9.10 -32.20 10.50
CA ASP A 71 8.79 -32.42 11.92
C ASP A 71 8.84 -31.11 12.71
N GLU A 72 8.34 -31.12 13.94
CA GLU A 72 8.21 -29.90 14.76
C GLU A 72 9.57 -29.24 15.03
N ALA A 73 10.63 -30.03 15.17
CA ALA A 73 11.99 -29.54 15.38
C ALA A 73 12.54 -28.82 14.15
N SER A 74 12.38 -29.42 12.95
CA SER A 74 12.82 -28.81 11.69
C SER A 74 11.97 -27.60 11.34
N LYS A 75 10.66 -27.64 11.57
CA LYS A 75 9.75 -26.49 11.40
C LYS A 75 10.18 -25.32 12.28
N GLY A 76 10.54 -25.58 13.54
CA GLY A 76 11.05 -24.57 14.46
C GLY A 76 12.40 -23.97 14.04
N ALA A 77 13.33 -24.78 13.53
CA ALA A 77 14.60 -24.31 12.98
C ALA A 77 14.39 -23.44 11.73
N TRP A 78 13.57 -23.92 10.80
CA TRP A 78 13.21 -23.21 9.57
C TRP A 78 12.56 -21.85 9.86
N CYS A 79 11.63 -21.83 10.83
CA CYS A 79 10.97 -20.61 11.32
C CYS A 79 11.96 -19.55 11.82
N ARG A 80 12.97 -19.97 12.60
CA ARG A 80 14.01 -19.06 13.13
C ARG A 80 14.91 -18.51 12.01
N GLU A 81 15.24 -19.35 11.03
CA GLU A 81 16.04 -18.95 9.87
C GLU A 81 15.29 -17.94 8.97
N HIS A 82 13.99 -18.17 8.77
CA HIS A 82 13.16 -17.36 7.87
C HIS A 82 12.46 -16.20 8.58
N GLY A 83 12.62 -16.06 9.90
CA GLY A 83 12.04 -14.98 10.68
C GLY A 83 10.51 -15.03 10.78
N VAL A 84 9.93 -16.23 10.85
CA VAL A 84 8.48 -16.47 10.96
C VAL A 84 8.20 -17.32 12.19
N TYR A 85 7.09 -17.06 12.88
CA TYR A 85 6.68 -17.90 14.01
C TYR A 85 5.90 -19.14 13.52
N PRO A 86 6.06 -20.31 14.17
CA PRO A 86 5.28 -21.50 13.82
C PRO A 86 3.77 -21.27 13.84
N GLN A 87 3.26 -20.45 14.76
CA GLN A 87 1.84 -20.08 14.80
C GLN A 87 1.40 -19.31 13.55
N THR A 88 2.27 -18.45 13.01
CA THR A 88 1.99 -17.68 11.80
C THR A 88 1.86 -18.58 10.57
N LEU A 89 2.69 -19.63 10.46
CA LEU A 89 2.55 -20.64 9.40
C LEU A 89 1.20 -21.37 9.50
N GLU A 90 0.80 -21.74 10.72
CA GLU A 90 -0.47 -22.42 10.94
C GLU A 90 -1.68 -21.53 10.64
N GLN A 91 -1.58 -20.24 10.97
CA GLN A 91 -2.58 -19.24 10.59
C GLN A 91 -2.69 -19.12 9.07
N TRP A 92 -1.57 -19.08 8.34
CA TRP A 92 -1.60 -19.02 6.87
C TRP A 92 -2.21 -20.28 6.25
N ARG A 93 -1.87 -21.46 6.79
CA ARG A 93 -2.50 -22.71 6.37
C ARG A 93 -4.01 -22.70 6.58
N THR A 94 -4.45 -22.28 7.76
CA THR A 94 -5.86 -22.23 8.12
C THR A 94 -6.63 -21.24 7.25
N ALA A 95 -6.09 -20.03 7.06
CA ALA A 95 -6.68 -19.03 6.18
C ALA A 95 -6.76 -19.51 4.72
N ALA A 96 -5.76 -20.26 4.24
CA ALA A 96 -5.79 -20.84 2.90
C ALA A 96 -6.90 -21.89 2.77
N LEU A 97 -7.08 -22.76 3.77
CA LEU A 97 -8.17 -23.76 3.76
C LEU A 97 -9.55 -23.09 3.82
N GLN A 98 -9.74 -22.10 4.70
CA GLN A 98 -11.00 -21.35 4.80
C GLN A 98 -11.37 -20.64 3.49
N ALA A 99 -10.38 -20.06 2.80
CA ALA A 99 -10.60 -19.41 1.51
C ALA A 99 -11.00 -20.41 0.41
N LEU A 100 -10.60 -21.68 0.52
CA LEU A 100 -10.97 -22.75 -0.40
C LEU A 100 -12.35 -23.34 -0.08
N ASP A 101 -12.76 -23.36 1.19
CA ASP A 101 -14.05 -23.90 1.61
C ASP A 101 -15.23 -22.97 1.28
N GLU A 102 -15.04 -21.64 1.32
CA GLU A 102 -16.12 -20.66 1.09
C GLU A 102 -15.81 -19.58 0.03
N PRO A 103 -15.41 -19.95 -1.20
CA PRO A 103 -15.03 -18.97 -2.22
C PRO A 103 -16.19 -18.05 -2.63
N GLU A 104 -17.43 -18.55 -2.59
CA GLU A 104 -18.61 -17.76 -2.96
C GLU A 104 -18.97 -16.69 -1.93
N GLU A 105 -18.88 -17.00 -0.63
CA GLU A 105 -19.23 -16.04 0.42
C GLU A 105 -18.20 -14.91 0.52
N VAL A 106 -16.91 -15.22 0.36
CA VAL A 106 -15.85 -14.19 0.25
C VAL A 106 -16.10 -13.27 -0.94
N ALA A 107 -16.46 -13.82 -2.11
CA ALA A 107 -16.77 -13.02 -3.30
C ALA A 107 -18.02 -12.13 -3.09
N ARG A 108 -19.06 -12.66 -2.43
CA ARG A 108 -20.29 -11.91 -2.11
C ARG A 108 -20.01 -10.78 -1.12
N GLN A 109 -19.21 -11.03 -0.08
CA GLN A 109 -18.80 -10.02 0.90
C GLN A 109 -18.02 -8.89 0.22
N ALA A 110 -17.00 -9.23 -0.59
CA ALA A 110 -16.21 -8.25 -1.33
C ALA A 110 -17.08 -7.37 -2.27
N LEU A 111 -18.10 -7.96 -2.90
CA LEU A 111 -19.04 -7.20 -3.73
C LEU A 111 -19.91 -6.22 -2.91
N ARG A 112 -20.38 -6.65 -1.73
CA ARG A 112 -21.16 -5.81 -0.81
C ARG A 112 -20.34 -4.63 -0.30
N GLU A 113 -19.11 -4.88 0.12
CA GLU A 113 -18.17 -3.85 0.57
C GLU A 113 -17.91 -2.83 -0.54
N LYS A 114 -17.56 -3.31 -1.75
CA LYS A 114 -17.35 -2.45 -2.91
C LYS A 114 -18.56 -1.60 -3.26
N LYS A 115 -19.78 -2.13 -3.10
CA LYS A 115 -21.02 -1.37 -3.31
C LYS A 115 -21.22 -0.30 -2.24
N ALA A 116 -20.95 -0.62 -0.97
CA ALA A 116 -21.02 0.33 0.14
C ALA A 116 -20.00 1.47 -0.03
N GLU A 117 -18.76 1.15 -0.37
CA GLU A 117 -17.70 2.12 -0.66
C GLU A 117 -18.09 3.06 -1.81
N ARG A 118 -18.61 2.51 -2.92
CA ARG A 118 -19.12 3.31 -4.04
C ARG A 118 -20.25 4.25 -3.63
N GLY A 119 -21.12 3.81 -2.72
CA GLY A 119 -22.16 4.66 -2.14
C GLY A 119 -21.56 5.83 -1.38
N ARG A 120 -20.60 5.54 -0.49
CA ARG A 120 -19.91 6.54 0.32
C ARG A 120 -19.13 7.54 -0.53
N ILE A 121 -18.44 7.08 -1.58
CA ILE A 121 -17.74 7.96 -2.52
C ILE A 121 -18.71 8.94 -3.17
N LYS A 122 -19.86 8.48 -3.67
CA LYS A 122 -20.86 9.36 -4.29
C LYS A 122 -21.42 10.39 -3.33
N GLU A 123 -21.64 10.02 -2.08
CA GLU A 123 -22.10 10.93 -1.04
C GLU A 123 -21.05 12.00 -0.74
N LEU A 124 -19.80 11.58 -0.54
CA LEU A 124 -18.67 12.49 -0.33
C LEU A 124 -18.46 13.44 -1.51
N GLU A 125 -18.55 12.94 -2.75
CA GLU A 125 -18.48 13.77 -3.96
C GLU A 125 -19.60 14.82 -4.02
N ARG A 126 -20.82 14.44 -3.63
CA ARG A 126 -21.96 15.38 -3.61
C ARG A 126 -21.74 16.49 -2.59
N ASP A 127 -21.27 16.14 -1.40
CA ASP A 127 -21.02 17.13 -0.35
C ASP A 127 -19.82 18.01 -0.68
N LEU A 128 -18.78 17.46 -1.32
CA LEU A 128 -17.67 18.25 -1.83
C LEU A 128 -18.15 19.30 -2.83
N ARG A 129 -18.97 18.91 -3.83
CA ARG A 129 -19.53 19.85 -4.81
C ARG A 129 -20.37 20.96 -4.18
N ARG A 130 -21.16 20.64 -3.15
CA ARG A 130 -21.96 21.63 -2.42
C ARG A 130 -21.06 22.63 -1.69
N LYS A 131 -20.02 22.14 -1.01
CA LYS A 131 -19.05 22.98 -0.29
C LYS A 131 -18.25 23.84 -1.25
N GLU A 132 -17.79 23.30 -2.37
CA GLU A 132 -17.10 24.05 -3.42
C GLU A 132 -17.98 25.14 -4.02
N LYS A 133 -19.27 24.86 -4.26
CA LYS A 133 -20.23 25.87 -4.73
C LYS A 133 -20.40 27.02 -3.73
N ALA A 134 -20.62 26.69 -2.45
CA ALA A 134 -20.74 27.71 -1.39
C ALA A 134 -19.45 28.53 -1.24
N LEU A 135 -18.29 27.87 -1.35
CA LEU A 135 -16.99 28.54 -1.31
C LEU A 135 -16.78 29.45 -2.51
N ALA A 136 -17.20 29.04 -3.71
CA ALA A 136 -17.14 29.86 -4.91
C ALA A 136 -18.08 31.08 -4.81
N GLU A 137 -19.28 30.92 -4.27
CA GLU A 137 -20.22 32.02 -4.01
C GLU A 137 -19.62 33.02 -3.00
N ALA A 138 -19.03 32.56 -1.90
CA ALA A 138 -18.34 33.41 -0.93
C ALA A 138 -17.16 34.17 -1.56
N ALA A 139 -16.34 33.49 -2.37
CA ALA A 139 -15.24 34.12 -3.10
C ALA A 139 -15.74 35.18 -4.09
N ALA A 140 -16.85 34.93 -4.79
CA ALA A 140 -17.45 35.90 -5.71
C ALA A 140 -17.94 37.16 -4.96
N LEU A 141 -18.55 37.01 -3.78
CA LEU A 141 -18.97 38.13 -2.95
C LEU A 141 -17.78 38.98 -2.48
N LEU A 142 -16.69 38.36 -2.05
CA LEU A 142 -15.45 39.06 -1.67
C LEU A 142 -14.81 39.81 -2.85
N VAL A 143 -14.81 39.21 -4.04
CA VAL A 143 -14.31 39.88 -5.25
C VAL A 143 -15.20 41.07 -5.61
N LEU A 144 -16.52 40.93 -5.49
CA LEU A 144 -17.47 42.00 -5.77
C LEU A 144 -17.32 43.15 -4.76
N SER A 145 -17.20 42.87 -3.46
CA SER A 145 -17.01 43.90 -2.44
C SER A 145 -15.73 44.70 -2.68
N LYS A 146 -14.62 44.01 -2.99
CA LYS A 146 -13.34 44.66 -3.30
C LYS A 146 -13.41 45.51 -4.56
N LYS A 147 -14.13 45.07 -5.60
CA LYS A 147 -14.35 45.88 -6.81
C LYS A 147 -15.20 47.11 -6.51
N LEU A 148 -16.20 46.99 -5.64
CA LEU A 148 -17.07 48.09 -5.26
C LEU A 148 -16.30 49.14 -4.45
N GLU A 149 -15.45 48.73 -3.50
CA GLU A 149 -14.53 49.61 -2.78
C GLU A 149 -13.54 50.33 -3.71
N ALA A 150 -13.10 49.70 -4.80
CA ALA A 150 -12.21 50.33 -5.78
C ALA A 150 -12.92 51.39 -6.65
N ILE A 151 -14.21 51.20 -6.95
CA ILE A 151 -15.02 52.13 -7.76
C ILE A 151 -15.58 53.26 -6.91
N PHE A 152 -15.97 52.94 -5.67
CA PHE A 152 -16.43 53.88 -4.65
C PHE A 152 -15.45 53.83 -3.48
N PRO A 153 -14.29 54.51 -3.58
CA PRO A 153 -13.42 54.68 -2.43
C PRO A 153 -14.28 55.28 -1.32
N LYS A 154 -14.32 54.65 -0.15
CA LYS A 154 -14.84 55.33 1.01
C LYS A 154 -13.90 56.50 1.25
N ASP A 155 -14.38 57.72 1.05
CA ASP A 155 -13.71 58.90 1.57
C ASP A 155 -13.70 58.74 3.09
N GLU A 156 -12.57 58.28 3.63
CA GLU A 156 -12.26 58.43 5.05
C GLU A 156 -11.93 59.91 5.27
N ASP A 157 -12.96 60.75 5.37
CA ASP A 157 -12.91 62.10 5.93
C ASP A 157 -14.30 62.50 6.43
N ALA A 158 -14.71 61.91 7.57
CA ALA A 158 -15.65 62.48 8.57
C ALA A 158 -15.66 61.65 9.85
#